data_AF-A0A009QMW5-F1
#
_entry.id   AF-A0A009QMW5-F1
#
_cell.length_a   1.000
_cell.length_b   1.000
_cell.length_c   1.000
_cell.angle_alpha   90.00
_cell.angle_beta   90.00
_cell.angle_gamma   90.00
#
_symmetry.space_group_name_H-M   'P 1'
#
loop_
_entity.id
_entity.type
_entity.pdbx_description
1 polymer ?
#
loop_
_entity_poly.entity_id
_entity_poly.type
_entity_poly.pdbx_seq_one_letter_code
_entity_poly.pdbx_strand_id
1 'polypeptide(L)'
;MESFRTVIKGWLGKVLLVLFLTPLALVGIEGYFNRGNKADVAKTVNGQDISKKDLETLTQRYKEQYLAAVKGDESLLNLPVIQAKALDILVSRNLLIQQAEKLGISLSDAQIEQMLAQQPSLQENGQFSQKLYENYLRSIGMTSEGLIASLRQDHALKMLTSTFADYSLVSKVDLMQIANLQTEQRTLHLASIKLDPYKTGLTASNQEATDYYNKHQNEFKQPASVDVDYVVLSPSLMAKPAPATDAELKQAYAKFVETQQKDAKRIVKHILITTDARDDAAAQKLAKDVYAKIQGGLSFAQAAAQFSEDPTSKTKGGLVEAYAPGVFSDAFDKTVLSLKNGQISQPVKTQYGYHIIEAETQANQIPSFEAEKPRLIAEVEKNKVASVYSDTVNSLNETIVGNDSLDAVVQQVKGTKIESLNGVTLATQNPYLSDPNVKIKLFNDDVKNGDRNASSNIQLANGDTVWVKVRDYHAAGVKPLAQAMNEVKAKVIDEKARKAAQAKIATMLTEFKTQPAEQVIAKNKVAFESAGVFTRSQGLKRAIERAAFSVPAPKPGMWSVTTANLPNELVVVAVSNVNSAAVNAMPADQLQQLKQLYRQSRGQQILEDYSEYLKSHAKIK
;
A
#
# COMPACT_ATOMS: atom_id res chain seq x y z
N MET A 1 15.40 26.53 -11.27
CA MET A 1 14.72 26.35 -9.96
C MET A 1 13.57 25.34 -10.00
N GLU A 2 12.85 25.18 -11.12
CA GLU A 2 11.88 24.09 -11.24
C GLU A 2 12.53 22.70 -11.31
N SER A 3 13.64 22.54 -12.02
CA SER A 3 14.30 21.23 -12.24
C SER A 3 14.83 20.55 -10.95
N PHE A 4 15.22 21.33 -9.93
CA PHE A 4 15.63 20.81 -8.62
C PHE A 4 14.41 20.39 -7.77
N ARG A 5 13.29 21.11 -7.91
CA ARG A 5 11.99 20.68 -7.37
C ARG A 5 11.48 19.43 -8.10
N THR A 6 11.79 19.21 -9.38
CA THR A 6 11.35 18.01 -10.13
C THR A 6 12.10 16.74 -9.75
N VAL A 7 13.38 16.82 -9.36
CA VAL A 7 14.16 15.66 -8.90
C VAL A 7 13.71 15.19 -7.51
N ILE A 8 13.37 16.12 -6.61
CA ILE A 8 12.78 15.81 -5.30
C ILE A 8 11.28 15.44 -5.43
N LYS A 9 10.58 15.92 -6.47
CA LYS A 9 9.20 15.51 -6.77
C LYS A 9 9.06 14.24 -7.60
N GLY A 10 10.15 13.74 -8.19
CA GLY A 10 10.19 12.54 -9.01
C GLY A 10 9.97 11.28 -8.18
N TRP A 11 9.41 10.24 -8.81
CA TRP A 11 9.06 8.99 -8.14
C TRP A 11 10.25 8.38 -7.38
N LEU A 12 11.48 8.44 -7.91
CA LEU A 12 12.67 7.93 -7.22
C LEU A 12 13.06 8.73 -5.96
N GLY A 13 12.88 10.06 -5.98
CA GLY A 13 13.21 10.94 -4.85
C GLY A 13 12.18 10.84 -3.73
N LYS A 14 10.89 10.71 -4.07
CA LYS A 14 9.83 10.43 -3.10
C LYS A 14 9.86 9.00 -2.57
N VAL A 15 10.21 8.02 -3.42
CA VAL A 15 10.37 6.63 -3.00
C VAL A 15 11.57 6.50 -2.06
N LEU A 16 12.73 7.10 -2.34
CA LEU A 16 13.88 7.00 -1.42
C LEU A 16 13.70 7.80 -0.13
N LEU A 17 13.01 8.94 -0.16
CA LEU A 17 12.77 9.75 1.04
C LEU A 17 11.65 9.16 1.93
N VAL A 18 10.66 8.45 1.37
CA VAL A 18 9.63 7.69 2.12
C VAL A 18 10.16 6.31 2.58
N LEU A 19 11.08 5.70 1.82
CA LEU A 19 11.66 4.38 2.11
C LEU A 19 12.82 4.43 3.13
N PHE A 20 13.35 5.64 3.41
CA PHE A 20 14.38 5.86 4.44
C PHE A 20 13.95 6.77 5.61
N LEU A 21 12.90 7.61 5.50
CA LEU A 21 12.42 8.44 6.62
C LEU A 21 11.22 7.88 7.40
N THR A 22 10.74 6.69 7.04
CA THR A 22 9.79 5.95 7.87
C THR A 22 10.24 4.51 7.93
N PRO A 23 10.69 4.06 9.11
CA PRO A 23 9.73 3.49 10.05
C PRO A 23 10.09 3.79 11.51
N LEU A 24 9.16 4.34 12.29
CA LEU A 24 9.12 4.16 13.76
C LEU A 24 7.84 4.68 14.42
N ALA A 25 6.91 5.30 13.69
CA ALA A 25 5.54 5.45 14.15
C ALA A 25 4.70 4.27 13.66
N LEU A 26 3.99 3.61 14.57
CA LEU A 26 3.12 2.45 14.38
C LEU A 26 3.83 1.12 14.07
N VAL A 27 4.34 0.44 15.09
CA VAL A 27 4.07 -1.00 15.24
C VAL A 27 3.01 -1.08 16.33
N GLY A 28 1.88 -1.74 16.10
CA GLY A 28 0.89 -2.02 17.15
C GLY A 28 1.55 -2.92 18.19
N ILE A 29 1.59 -2.46 19.43
CA ILE A 29 2.37 -3.08 20.52
C ILE A 29 1.44 -4.04 21.23
N GLU A 30 1.19 -5.19 20.62
CA GLU A 30 0.46 -6.29 21.28
C GLU A 30 1.42 -7.33 21.89
N GLY A 31 2.74 -7.21 21.70
CA GLY A 31 3.69 -8.26 22.07
C GLY A 31 4.40 -8.14 23.42
N TYR A 32 4.44 -6.97 24.05
CA TYR A 32 5.49 -6.68 25.04
C TYR A 32 5.25 -7.23 26.46
N PHE A 33 4.07 -7.78 26.77
CA PHE A 33 3.75 -8.23 28.14
C PHE A 33 3.41 -9.71 28.31
N ASN A 34 3.54 -10.55 27.27
CA ASN A 34 3.41 -11.99 27.46
C ASN A 34 4.72 -12.60 27.95
N ARG A 35 4.94 -12.55 29.27
CA ARG A 35 5.73 -13.56 29.98
C ARG A 35 4.90 -14.85 30.04
N GLY A 36 4.67 -15.47 28.89
CA GLY A 36 3.80 -16.62 28.75
C GLY A 36 4.11 -17.40 27.47
N ASN A 37 4.57 -18.65 27.65
CA ASN A 37 4.93 -19.67 26.66
C ASN A 37 6.09 -19.37 25.69
N LYS A 38 7.16 -20.20 25.80
CA LYS A 38 8.31 -20.25 24.87
C LYS A 38 7.94 -20.51 23.39
N ALA A 39 6.69 -20.88 23.11
CA ALA A 39 6.21 -21.18 21.76
C ALA A 39 6.11 -19.93 20.87
N ASP A 40 6.01 -18.73 21.45
CA ASP A 40 5.75 -17.47 20.72
C ASP A 40 6.98 -16.58 20.55
N VAL A 41 8.18 -17.11 20.83
CA VAL A 41 9.46 -16.39 20.68
C VAL A 41 10.06 -16.65 19.30
N ALA A 42 10.34 -15.59 18.54
CA ALA A 42 11.06 -15.65 17.28
C ALA A 42 12.58 -15.64 17.48
N LYS A 43 13.07 -14.83 18.44
CA LYS A 43 14.50 -14.69 18.74
C LYS A 43 14.69 -14.10 20.14
N THR A 44 15.79 -14.41 20.82
CA THR A 44 16.13 -13.80 22.11
C THR A 44 17.42 -13.00 22.00
N VAL A 45 17.42 -11.74 22.46
CA VAL A 45 18.53 -10.79 22.36
C VAL A 45 18.89 -10.30 23.77
N ASN A 46 20.07 -10.71 24.28
CA ASN A 46 20.52 -10.42 25.65
C ASN A 46 19.50 -10.82 26.74
N GLY A 47 18.67 -11.84 26.47
CA GLY A 47 17.63 -12.30 27.39
C GLY A 47 16.28 -11.58 27.25
N GLN A 48 16.15 -10.63 26.32
CA GLN A 48 14.86 -10.06 25.91
C GLN A 48 14.33 -10.78 24.68
N ASP A 49 13.06 -11.19 24.71
CA ASP A 49 12.43 -11.96 23.64
C ASP A 49 11.81 -11.04 22.59
N ILE A 50 11.99 -11.39 21.32
CA ILE A 50 11.28 -10.84 20.15
C ILE A 50 10.15 -11.81 19.82
N SER A 51 8.91 -11.32 19.79
CA SER A 51 7.73 -12.13 19.51
C SER A 51 7.65 -12.56 18.04
N LYS A 52 7.13 -13.78 17.78
CA LYS A 52 6.75 -14.23 16.43
C LYS A 52 5.70 -13.32 15.80
N LYS A 53 4.76 -12.83 16.59
CA LYS A 53 3.71 -11.92 16.13
C LYS A 53 4.28 -10.60 15.62
N ASP A 54 5.30 -10.06 16.29
CA ASP A 54 5.98 -8.82 15.85
C ASP A 54 6.73 -9.06 14.54
N LEU A 55 7.40 -10.22 14.41
CA LEU A 55 8.08 -10.61 13.19
C LEU A 55 7.10 -10.78 12.02
N GLU A 56 5.99 -11.48 12.22
CA GLU A 56 4.95 -11.68 11.20
C GLU A 56 4.32 -10.36 10.77
N THR A 57 3.95 -9.50 11.73
CA THR A 57 3.36 -8.19 11.47
C THR A 57 4.31 -7.30 10.64
N LEU A 58 5.60 -7.27 11.00
CA LEU A 58 6.59 -6.49 10.27
C LEU A 58 6.87 -7.09 8.89
N THR A 59 6.93 -8.42 8.78
CA THR A 59 7.12 -9.14 7.51
C THR A 59 5.98 -8.84 6.54
N GLN A 60 4.73 -8.89 7.01
CA GLN A 60 3.55 -8.61 6.20
C GLN A 60 3.53 -7.16 5.69
N ARG A 61 3.89 -6.19 6.52
CA ARG A 61 4.01 -4.79 6.11
C ARG A 61 5.05 -4.59 5.00
N TYR A 62 6.24 -5.18 5.17
CA TYR A 62 7.27 -5.09 4.12
C TYR A 62 6.85 -5.81 2.86
N LYS A 63 6.17 -6.97 2.97
CA LYS A 63 5.57 -7.67 1.83
C LYS A 63 4.64 -6.73 1.05
N GLU A 64 3.70 -6.07 1.72
CA GLU A 64 2.77 -5.13 1.09
C GLU A 64 3.48 -3.94 0.43
N GLN A 65 4.49 -3.37 1.10
CA GLN A 65 5.30 -2.29 0.55
C GLN A 65 6.05 -2.71 -0.72
N TYR A 66 6.71 -3.87 -0.69
CA TYR A 66 7.42 -4.38 -1.87
C TYR A 66 6.45 -4.76 -2.98
N LEU A 67 5.31 -5.37 -2.64
CA LEU A 67 4.25 -5.72 -3.57
C LEU A 67 3.74 -4.48 -4.33
N ALA A 68 3.55 -3.36 -3.64
CA ALA A 68 3.19 -2.09 -4.27
C ALA A 68 4.28 -1.59 -5.23
N ALA A 69 5.56 -1.71 -4.86
CA ALA A 69 6.70 -1.29 -5.70
C ALA A 69 6.83 -2.11 -7.00
N VAL A 70 6.45 -3.39 -6.95
CA VAL A 70 6.42 -4.30 -8.12
C VAL A 70 5.05 -4.35 -8.80
N LYS A 71 4.17 -3.37 -8.52
CA LYS A 71 2.83 -3.24 -9.12
C LYS A 71 1.96 -4.50 -8.95
N GLY A 72 2.11 -5.20 -7.82
CA GLY A 72 1.32 -6.39 -7.50
C GLY A 72 1.94 -7.72 -7.94
N ASP A 73 3.13 -7.73 -8.55
CA ASP A 73 3.79 -8.98 -8.95
C ASP A 73 4.48 -9.68 -7.77
N GLU A 74 3.74 -10.56 -7.08
CA GLU A 74 4.23 -11.32 -5.94
C GLU A 74 5.38 -12.28 -6.30
N SER A 75 5.52 -12.69 -7.56
CA SER A 75 6.60 -13.59 -8.00
C SER A 75 7.99 -12.96 -7.95
N LEU A 76 8.04 -11.63 -7.91
CA LEU A 76 9.26 -10.86 -7.74
C LEU A 76 9.67 -10.70 -6.26
N LEU A 77 8.84 -11.18 -5.32
CA LEU A 77 9.10 -11.11 -3.89
C LEU A 77 9.83 -12.36 -3.39
N ASN A 78 10.86 -12.14 -2.57
CA ASN A 78 11.54 -13.20 -1.84
C ASN A 78 11.14 -13.11 -0.36
N LEU A 79 10.09 -13.87 0.02
CA LEU A 79 9.56 -13.86 1.38
C LEU A 79 10.61 -14.22 2.45
N PRO A 80 11.48 -15.24 2.27
CA PRO A 80 12.57 -15.50 3.21
C PRO A 80 13.50 -14.30 3.44
N VAL A 81 13.84 -13.56 2.38
CA VAL A 81 14.67 -12.34 2.49
C VAL A 81 13.93 -11.23 3.22
N ILE A 82 12.63 -11.05 2.94
CA ILE A 82 11.79 -10.05 3.62
C ILE A 82 11.68 -10.37 5.11
N GLN A 83 11.43 -11.63 5.47
CA GLN A 83 11.35 -12.08 6.86
C GLN A 83 12.70 -11.93 7.57
N ALA A 84 13.82 -12.29 6.92
CA ALA A 84 15.16 -12.09 7.47
C ALA A 84 15.45 -10.61 7.73
N LYS A 85 15.04 -9.72 6.81
CA LYS A 85 15.16 -8.27 6.98
C LYS A 85 14.29 -7.75 8.13
N ALA A 86 13.06 -8.23 8.26
CA ALA A 86 12.17 -7.88 9.37
C ALA A 86 12.76 -8.30 10.72
N LEU A 87 13.30 -9.52 10.81
CA LEU A 87 13.97 -10.00 12.02
C LEU A 87 15.20 -9.15 12.37
N ASP A 88 16.04 -8.84 11.39
CA ASP A 88 17.22 -7.99 11.56
C ASP A 88 16.88 -6.60 12.12
N ILE A 89 15.77 -6.01 11.65
CA ILE A 89 15.24 -4.74 12.14
C ILE A 89 14.79 -4.86 13.60
N LEU A 90 14.07 -5.93 13.95
CA LEU A 90 13.61 -6.15 15.33
C LEU A 90 14.78 -6.37 16.29
N VAL A 91 15.80 -7.12 15.88
CA VAL A 91 17.04 -7.30 16.65
C VAL A 91 17.75 -5.96 16.85
N SER A 92 17.93 -5.18 15.78
CA SER A 92 18.54 -3.85 15.83
C SER A 92 17.78 -2.91 16.78
N ARG A 93 16.45 -2.87 16.65
CA ARG A 93 15.57 -2.05 17.51
C ARG A 93 15.73 -2.43 18.98
N ASN A 94 15.70 -3.73 19.28
CA ASN A 94 15.83 -4.23 20.65
C ASN A 94 17.19 -3.83 21.26
N LEU A 95 18.29 -4.00 20.51
CA LEU A 95 19.63 -3.61 20.96
C LEU A 95 19.76 -2.10 21.18
N LEU A 96 19.18 -1.28 20.31
CA LEU A 96 19.20 0.17 20.46
C LEU A 96 18.39 0.64 21.67
N ILE A 97 17.27 -0.01 21.99
CA ILE A 97 16.50 0.26 23.22
C ILE A 97 17.33 -0.09 24.46
N GLN A 98 17.92 -1.28 24.50
CA GLN A 98 18.80 -1.67 25.62
C GLN A 98 19.97 -0.71 25.79
N GLN A 99 20.53 -0.24 24.69
CA GLN A 99 21.62 0.73 24.71
C GLN A 99 21.15 2.12 25.18
N ALA A 100 19.95 2.55 24.79
CA ALA A 100 19.35 3.79 25.29
C ALA A 100 19.14 3.73 26.80
N GLU A 101 18.61 2.60 27.31
CA GLU A 101 18.46 2.34 28.75
C GLU A 101 19.81 2.37 29.47
N LYS A 102 20.83 1.70 28.93
CA LYS A 102 22.20 1.70 29.48
C LYS A 102 22.83 3.09 29.54
N LEU A 103 22.51 3.95 28.58
CA LEU A 103 22.97 5.34 28.54
C LEU A 103 22.14 6.28 29.41
N GLY A 104 21.08 5.77 30.07
CA GLY A 104 20.17 6.58 30.88
C GLY A 104 19.26 7.50 30.05
N ILE A 105 19.08 7.21 28.76
CA ILE A 105 18.18 7.95 27.87
C ILE A 105 16.76 7.48 28.13
N SER A 106 15.96 8.32 28.79
CA SER A 106 14.57 7.99 29.11
C SER A 106 13.73 9.24 29.34
N LEU A 107 12.41 9.10 29.27
CA LEU A 107 11.47 10.12 29.71
C LEU A 107 10.99 9.83 31.13
N SER A 108 10.88 10.89 31.93
CA SER A 108 10.17 10.85 33.21
C SER A 108 8.66 10.69 33.01
N ASP A 109 7.98 10.15 34.02
CA ASP A 109 6.52 9.95 33.99
C ASP A 109 5.79 11.27 33.77
N ALA A 110 6.22 12.34 34.42
CA ALA A 110 5.67 13.68 34.25
C ALA A 110 5.78 14.20 32.80
N GLN A 111 6.87 13.88 32.09
CA GLN A 111 7.01 14.26 30.68
C GLN A 111 6.05 13.46 29.78
N ILE A 112 5.85 12.17 30.06
CA ILE A 112 4.91 11.33 29.32
C ILE A 112 3.47 11.79 29.58
N GLU A 113 3.12 12.10 30.83
CA GLU A 113 1.83 12.68 31.21
C GLU A 113 1.59 14.01 30.50
N GLN A 114 2.59 14.90 30.46
CA GLN A 114 2.50 16.16 29.74
C GLN A 114 2.31 15.94 28.23
N MET A 115 3.01 14.98 27.63
CA MET A 115 2.85 14.64 26.22
C MET A 115 1.44 14.11 25.91
N LEU A 116 0.88 13.26 26.77
CA LEU A 116 -0.49 12.75 26.66
C LEU A 116 -1.52 13.87 26.86
N ALA A 117 -1.30 14.75 27.83
CA ALA A 117 -2.16 15.89 28.11
C ALA A 117 -2.22 16.88 26.95
N GLN A 118 -1.17 16.98 26.14
CA GLN A 118 -1.09 17.84 24.96
C GLN A 118 -1.72 17.24 23.69
N GLN A 119 -2.14 15.97 23.70
CA GLN A 119 -2.78 15.36 22.53
C GLN A 119 -4.21 15.91 22.33
N PRO A 120 -4.51 16.57 21.20
CA PRO A 120 -5.85 17.16 20.98
C PRO A 120 -6.98 16.13 21.01
N SER A 121 -6.72 14.89 20.59
CA SER A 121 -7.69 13.78 20.62
C SER A 121 -7.99 13.28 22.04
N LEU A 122 -7.16 13.62 23.02
CA LEU A 122 -7.30 13.25 24.43
C LEU A 122 -7.78 14.44 25.27
N GLN A 123 -8.16 15.56 24.64
CA GLN A 123 -8.62 16.76 25.30
C GLN A 123 -10.12 16.97 25.14
N GLU A 124 -10.75 17.49 26.20
CA GLU A 124 -12.12 17.99 26.22
C GLU A 124 -12.07 19.44 26.74
N ASN A 125 -12.57 20.40 25.96
CA ASN A 125 -12.45 21.84 26.25
C ASN A 125 -10.99 22.32 26.48
N GLY A 126 -10.02 21.71 25.82
CA GLY A 126 -8.60 22.06 25.94
C GLY A 126 -7.90 21.53 27.20
N GLN A 127 -8.59 20.70 28.00
CA GLN A 127 -8.01 20.00 29.16
C GLN A 127 -8.00 18.50 28.92
N PHE A 128 -7.03 17.79 29.51
CA PHE A 128 -6.96 16.33 29.39
C PHE A 128 -8.23 15.66 29.93
N SER A 129 -8.81 14.75 29.15
CA SER A 129 -10.01 13.98 29.51
C SER A 129 -9.63 12.52 29.74
N GLN A 130 -9.69 12.09 31.01
CA GLN A 130 -9.43 10.70 31.38
C GLN A 130 -10.36 9.73 30.63
N LYS A 131 -11.61 10.13 30.38
CA LYS A 131 -12.58 9.34 29.62
C LYS A 131 -12.14 9.11 28.17
N LEU A 132 -11.62 10.14 27.50
CA LEU A 132 -11.10 10.00 26.12
C LEU A 132 -9.86 9.12 26.08
N TYR A 133 -8.99 9.23 27.09
CA TYR A 133 -7.82 8.38 27.23
C TYR A 133 -8.17 6.90 27.45
N GLU A 134 -9.13 6.58 28.32
CA GLU A 134 -9.61 5.21 28.54
C GLU A 134 -10.31 4.64 27.31
N ASN A 135 -11.08 5.45 26.57
CA ASN A 135 -11.67 5.06 25.30
C ASN A 135 -10.61 4.73 24.25
N TYR A 136 -9.56 5.57 24.17
CA TYR A 136 -8.43 5.35 23.28
C TYR A 136 -7.72 4.03 23.61
N LEU A 137 -7.39 3.80 24.88
CA LEU A 137 -6.77 2.55 25.35
C LEU A 137 -7.62 1.32 24.98
N ARG A 138 -8.94 1.37 25.17
CA ARG A 138 -9.86 0.30 24.76
C ARG A 138 -9.87 0.09 23.25
N SER A 139 -9.81 1.16 22.46
CA SER A 139 -9.80 1.06 20.98
C SER A 139 -8.55 0.39 20.41
N ILE A 140 -7.43 0.48 21.12
CA ILE A 140 -6.15 -0.11 20.72
C ILE A 140 -5.78 -1.37 21.53
N GLY A 141 -6.64 -1.80 22.45
CA GLY A 141 -6.44 -2.99 23.28
C GLY A 141 -5.23 -2.91 24.24
N MET A 142 -4.84 -1.71 24.70
CA MET A 142 -3.67 -1.53 25.57
C MET A 142 -4.03 -1.09 26.98
N THR A 143 -3.16 -1.38 27.95
CA THR A 143 -3.22 -0.81 29.31
C THR A 143 -2.48 0.54 29.36
N SER A 144 -2.80 1.37 30.36
CA SER A 144 -2.09 2.65 30.57
C SER A 144 -0.59 2.44 30.81
N GLU A 145 -0.23 1.47 31.67
CA GLU A 145 1.17 1.09 31.92
C GLU A 145 1.87 0.62 30.63
N GLY A 146 1.19 -0.20 29.82
CA GLY A 146 1.73 -0.69 28.57
C GLY A 146 1.96 0.42 27.54
N LEU A 147 1.05 1.39 27.46
CA LEU A 147 1.22 2.57 26.62
C LEU A 147 2.37 3.46 27.10
N ILE A 148 2.48 3.71 28.41
CA ILE A 148 3.56 4.53 28.99
C ILE A 148 4.93 3.87 28.75
N ALA A 149 5.05 2.55 28.99
CA ALA A 149 6.27 1.80 28.74
C ALA A 149 6.69 1.86 27.26
N SER A 150 5.72 1.69 26.36
CA SER A 150 5.89 1.85 24.92
C SER A 150 6.42 3.25 24.55
N LEU A 151 5.73 4.31 25.00
CA LEU A 151 6.09 5.68 24.70
C LEU A 151 7.51 6.01 25.19
N ARG A 152 7.87 5.49 26.36
CA ARG A 152 9.22 5.66 26.91
C ARG A 152 10.28 5.01 26.02
N GLN A 153 10.05 3.77 25.57
CA GLN A 153 10.97 3.06 24.69
C GLN A 153 11.08 3.72 23.31
N ASP A 154 9.95 4.08 22.70
CA ASP A 154 9.93 4.73 21.39
C ASP A 154 10.60 6.10 21.43
N HIS A 155 10.39 6.87 22.51
CA HIS A 155 11.07 8.14 22.68
C HIS A 155 12.58 7.96 22.94
N ALA A 156 12.97 7.02 23.79
CA ALA A 156 14.38 6.73 24.06
C ALA A 156 15.12 6.32 22.76
N LEU A 157 14.50 5.44 21.98
CA LEU A 157 15.01 5.05 20.68
C LEU A 157 15.07 6.23 19.70
N LYS A 158 14.02 7.06 19.65
CA LYS A 158 14.00 8.26 18.81
C LYS A 158 15.11 9.23 19.19
N MET A 159 15.33 9.50 20.47
CA MET A 159 16.41 10.38 20.94
C MET A 159 17.79 9.83 20.59
N LEU A 160 18.00 8.53 20.80
CA LEU A 160 19.26 7.87 20.47
C LEU A 160 19.53 7.95 18.96
N THR A 161 18.56 7.54 18.15
CA THR A 161 18.69 7.50 16.68
C THR A 161 18.78 8.91 16.07
N SER A 162 18.02 9.88 16.57
CA SER A 162 18.10 11.27 16.11
C SER A 162 19.43 11.90 16.43
N THR A 163 20.11 11.50 17.52
CA THR A 163 21.45 12.02 17.85
C THR A 163 22.45 11.75 16.73
N PHE A 164 22.38 10.55 16.12
CA PHE A 164 23.23 10.23 14.96
C PHE A 164 22.86 11.06 13.73
N ALA A 165 21.57 11.19 13.40
CA ALA A 165 21.12 12.00 12.26
C ALA A 165 21.39 13.51 12.44
N ASP A 166 21.28 14.01 13.67
CA ASP A 166 21.29 15.43 13.99
C ASP A 166 22.65 15.99 14.43
N TYR A 167 23.61 15.14 14.75
CA TYR A 167 24.92 15.64 15.20
C TYR A 167 26.10 14.98 14.48
N SER A 168 25.82 14.27 13.39
CA SER A 168 26.89 13.73 12.55
C SER A 168 27.80 14.83 12.01
N LEU A 169 29.10 14.63 12.23
CA LEU A 169 30.12 15.49 11.68
C LEU A 169 30.33 15.14 10.21
N VAL A 170 30.26 16.17 9.35
CA VAL A 170 30.51 16.05 7.92
C VAL A 170 31.71 16.89 7.53
N SER A 171 32.59 16.30 6.74
CA SER A 171 33.78 16.97 6.21
C SER A 171 33.37 18.06 5.22
N LYS A 172 33.97 19.25 5.38
CA LYS A 172 33.79 20.35 4.41
C LYS A 172 34.38 19.98 3.05
N VAL A 173 35.43 19.17 3.02
CA VAL A 173 36.06 18.68 1.78
C VAL A 173 35.11 17.76 1.04
N ASP A 174 34.50 16.80 1.73
CA ASP A 174 33.58 15.83 1.13
C ASP A 174 32.33 16.54 0.61
N LEU A 175 31.80 17.49 1.39
CA LEU A 175 30.68 18.33 0.97
C LEU A 175 31.01 19.07 -0.34
N MET A 176 32.19 19.67 -0.44
CA MET A 176 32.61 20.36 -1.66
C MET A 176 32.86 19.38 -2.81
N GLN A 177 33.37 18.18 -2.56
CA GLN A 177 33.51 17.15 -3.60
C GLN A 177 32.15 16.69 -4.14
N ILE A 178 31.17 16.46 -3.26
CA ILE A 178 29.79 16.11 -3.66
C ILE A 178 29.17 17.27 -4.46
N ALA A 179 29.30 18.50 -3.94
CA ALA A 179 28.78 19.69 -4.61
C ALA A 179 29.43 19.89 -6.00
N ASN A 180 30.74 19.70 -6.11
CA ASN A 180 31.47 19.70 -7.38
C ASN A 180 30.92 18.62 -8.31
N LEU A 181 30.77 17.38 -7.86
CA LEU A 181 30.28 16.29 -8.70
C LEU A 181 28.85 16.55 -9.23
N GLN A 182 27.99 17.16 -8.42
CA GLN A 182 26.62 17.49 -8.81
C GLN A 182 26.52 18.69 -9.75
N THR A 183 27.37 19.70 -9.54
CA THR A 183 27.33 20.95 -10.31
C THR A 183 28.25 20.97 -11.52
N GLU A 184 29.20 20.02 -11.61
CA GLU A 184 30.11 19.89 -12.75
C GLU A 184 29.32 19.90 -14.06
N GLN A 185 29.64 20.89 -14.88
CA GLN A 185 29.03 21.10 -16.17
C GLN A 185 29.98 20.64 -17.27
N ARG A 186 29.48 19.88 -18.23
CA ARG A 186 30.24 19.46 -19.41
C ARG A 186 29.57 19.96 -20.67
N THR A 187 30.33 20.63 -21.52
CA THR A 187 29.88 20.98 -22.87
C THR A 187 30.09 19.78 -23.77
N LEU A 188 29.00 19.28 -24.35
CA LEU A 188 28.99 18.05 -25.12
C LEU A 188 28.76 18.31 -26.62
N HIS A 189 29.47 17.56 -27.42
CA HIS A 189 29.25 17.42 -28.86
C HIS A 189 29.04 15.95 -29.20
N LEU A 190 28.00 15.64 -29.96
CA LEU A 190 27.59 14.27 -30.26
C LEU A 190 27.62 14.03 -31.77
N ALA A 191 28.10 12.86 -32.18
CA ALA A 191 27.95 12.39 -33.55
C ALA A 191 27.32 11.00 -33.54
N SER A 192 26.25 10.80 -34.32
CA SER A 192 25.58 9.50 -34.44
C SER A 192 26.12 8.72 -35.63
N ILE A 193 26.58 7.50 -35.38
CA ILE A 193 26.93 6.52 -36.41
C ILE A 193 25.84 5.46 -36.43
N LYS A 194 24.99 5.50 -37.47
CA LYS A 194 23.93 4.51 -37.67
C LYS A 194 24.52 3.13 -37.95
N LEU A 195 24.00 2.11 -37.29
CA LEU A 195 24.51 0.74 -37.41
C LEU A 195 23.95 0.00 -38.64
N ASP A 196 22.77 0.37 -39.14
CA ASP A 196 22.10 -0.36 -40.24
C ASP A 196 22.97 -0.54 -41.49
N PRO A 197 23.71 0.47 -41.99
CA PRO A 197 24.61 0.29 -43.13
C PRO A 197 25.72 -0.76 -42.88
N TYR A 198 26.10 -0.98 -41.62
CA TYR A 198 27.11 -1.96 -41.23
C TYR A 198 26.54 -3.37 -41.04
N LYS A 199 25.20 -3.53 -41.05
CA LYS A 199 24.55 -4.85 -40.95
C LYS A 199 24.47 -5.56 -42.31
N THR A 200 24.50 -4.82 -43.42
CA THR A 200 24.38 -5.38 -44.76
C THR A 200 25.50 -6.38 -45.04
N GLY A 201 25.13 -7.62 -45.39
CA GLY A 201 26.06 -8.71 -45.68
C GLY A 201 26.60 -9.42 -44.43
N LEU A 202 26.26 -8.99 -43.21
CA LEU A 202 26.61 -9.71 -42.00
C LEU A 202 25.63 -10.86 -41.73
N THR A 203 26.18 -12.00 -41.36
CA THR A 203 25.42 -13.17 -40.90
C THR A 203 25.90 -13.60 -39.52
N ALA A 204 25.05 -14.31 -38.79
CA ALA A 204 25.40 -14.94 -37.52
C ALA A 204 25.22 -16.46 -37.66
N SER A 205 26.31 -17.19 -37.51
CA SER A 205 26.30 -18.66 -37.48
C SER A 205 25.63 -19.17 -36.19
N ASN A 206 25.18 -20.42 -36.20
CA ASN A 206 24.61 -21.05 -34.98
C ASN A 206 25.65 -21.14 -33.85
N GLN A 207 26.93 -21.33 -34.19
CA GLN A 207 28.01 -21.36 -33.19
C GLN A 207 28.19 -19.99 -32.53
N GLU A 208 28.27 -18.91 -33.32
CA GLU A 208 28.39 -17.56 -32.77
C GLU A 208 27.19 -17.17 -31.90
N ALA A 209 25.99 -17.59 -32.31
CA ALA A 209 24.79 -17.40 -31.49
C ALA A 209 24.88 -18.17 -30.16
N THR A 210 25.31 -19.43 -30.21
CA THR A 210 25.49 -20.25 -28.99
C THR A 210 26.51 -19.61 -28.04
N ASP A 211 27.66 -19.17 -28.55
CA ASP A 211 28.71 -18.52 -27.77
C ASP A 211 28.23 -17.19 -27.16
N TYR A 212 27.46 -16.41 -27.93
CA TYR A 212 26.88 -15.16 -27.45
C TYR A 212 25.87 -15.42 -26.34
N TYR A 213 24.93 -16.35 -26.54
CA TYR A 213 23.90 -16.70 -25.58
C TYR A 213 24.52 -17.17 -24.26
N ASN A 214 25.53 -18.04 -24.29
CA ASN A 214 26.20 -18.56 -23.10
C ASN A 214 26.85 -17.45 -22.25
N LYS A 215 27.32 -16.37 -22.89
CA LYS A 215 27.92 -15.20 -22.20
C LYS A 215 26.88 -14.19 -21.72
N HIS A 216 25.69 -14.15 -22.33
CA HIS A 216 24.68 -13.11 -22.11
C HIS A 216 23.31 -13.67 -21.72
N GLN A 217 23.25 -14.82 -21.06
CA GLN A 217 21.98 -15.47 -20.66
C GLN A 217 21.02 -14.53 -19.91
N ASN A 218 21.55 -13.58 -19.15
CA ASN A 218 20.75 -12.59 -18.43
C ASN A 218 19.94 -11.65 -19.33
N GLU A 219 20.36 -11.44 -20.58
CA GLU A 219 19.64 -10.60 -21.56
C GLU A 219 18.42 -11.32 -22.16
N PHE A 220 18.38 -12.64 -22.09
CA PHE A 220 17.33 -13.48 -22.67
C PHE A 220 16.38 -14.04 -21.61
N LYS A 221 16.20 -13.30 -20.51
CA LYS A 221 15.23 -13.67 -19.48
C LYS A 221 13.80 -13.37 -19.94
N GLN A 222 12.88 -14.23 -19.56
CA GLN A 222 11.44 -14.02 -19.73
C GLN A 222 10.72 -14.11 -18.39
N PRO A 223 9.65 -13.32 -18.19
CA PRO A 223 8.72 -13.56 -17.09
C PRO A 223 7.99 -14.89 -17.30
N ALA A 224 7.36 -15.41 -16.25
CA ALA A 224 6.43 -16.52 -16.41
C ALA A 224 5.25 -16.07 -17.28
N SER A 225 4.82 -16.94 -18.18
CA SER A 225 3.64 -16.69 -19.00
C SER A 225 2.81 -17.94 -19.22
N VAL A 226 1.54 -17.75 -19.60
CA VAL A 226 0.63 -18.83 -19.98
C VAL A 226 -0.04 -18.56 -21.32
N ASP A 227 -0.29 -19.63 -22.06
CA ASP A 227 -1.23 -19.63 -23.17
C ASP A 227 -2.57 -20.11 -22.62
N VAL A 228 -3.62 -19.31 -22.74
CA VAL A 228 -4.90 -19.50 -22.03
C VAL A 228 -6.09 -19.43 -22.97
N ASP A 229 -7.08 -20.29 -22.73
CA ASP A 229 -8.45 -20.17 -23.23
C ASP A 229 -9.34 -19.62 -22.12
N TYR A 230 -10.26 -18.74 -22.45
CA TYR A 230 -11.23 -18.23 -21.51
C TYR A 230 -12.59 -18.01 -22.15
N VAL A 231 -13.64 -18.09 -21.33
CA VAL A 231 -15.00 -17.76 -21.73
C VAL A 231 -15.63 -16.88 -20.66
N VAL A 232 -16.39 -15.88 -21.11
CA VAL A 232 -17.04 -14.89 -20.26
C VAL A 232 -18.55 -15.05 -20.38
N LEU A 233 -19.23 -15.08 -19.23
CA LEU A 233 -20.67 -15.07 -19.12
C LEU A 233 -21.14 -13.78 -18.44
N SER A 234 -21.88 -12.95 -19.17
CA SER A 234 -22.44 -11.70 -18.64
C SER A 234 -23.91 -11.86 -18.23
N PRO A 235 -24.37 -11.20 -17.15
CA PRO A 235 -25.78 -11.22 -16.74
C PRO A 235 -26.75 -10.74 -17.83
N SER A 236 -26.29 -9.87 -18.73
CA SER A 236 -27.07 -9.36 -19.87
C SER A 236 -27.43 -10.42 -20.92
N LEU A 237 -26.76 -11.58 -20.90
CA LEU A 237 -27.05 -12.71 -21.79
C LEU A 237 -28.16 -13.62 -21.25
N MET A 238 -28.63 -13.40 -20.01
CA MET A 238 -29.67 -14.23 -19.43
C MET A 238 -31.02 -13.98 -20.10
N ALA A 239 -31.76 -15.07 -20.35
CA ALA A 239 -33.13 -14.96 -20.82
C ALA A 239 -33.98 -14.19 -19.80
N LYS A 240 -34.87 -13.31 -20.29
CA LYS A 240 -35.76 -12.56 -19.42
C LYS A 240 -36.69 -13.55 -18.69
N PRO A 241 -36.68 -13.58 -17.34
CA PRO A 241 -37.53 -14.48 -16.58
C PRO A 241 -39.01 -14.09 -16.74
N ALA A 242 -39.90 -14.98 -16.33
CA ALA A 242 -41.33 -14.66 -16.28
C ALA A 242 -41.58 -13.40 -15.42
N PRO A 243 -42.57 -12.55 -15.79
CA PRO A 243 -42.91 -11.34 -15.05
C PRO A 243 -43.13 -11.58 -13.55
N ALA A 244 -42.96 -10.53 -12.74
CA ALA A 244 -43.26 -10.61 -11.31
C ALA A 244 -44.75 -10.97 -11.09
N THR A 245 -45.01 -11.99 -10.27
CA THR A 245 -46.36 -12.41 -9.90
C THR A 245 -46.87 -11.57 -8.72
N ASP A 246 -48.19 -11.47 -8.57
CA ASP A 246 -48.81 -10.75 -7.45
C ASP A 246 -48.38 -11.27 -6.08
N ALA A 247 -48.12 -12.59 -5.96
CA ALA A 247 -47.64 -13.20 -4.73
C ALA A 247 -46.23 -12.70 -4.37
N GLU A 248 -45.31 -12.65 -5.34
CA GLU A 248 -43.94 -12.17 -5.15
C GLU A 248 -43.92 -10.67 -4.82
N LEU A 249 -44.77 -9.87 -5.47
CA LEU A 249 -44.88 -8.43 -5.18
C LEU A 249 -45.41 -8.18 -3.77
N LYS A 250 -46.42 -8.94 -3.33
CA LYS A 250 -46.93 -8.87 -1.95
C LYS A 250 -45.86 -9.27 -0.93
N GLN A 251 -45.07 -10.29 -1.22
CA GLN A 251 -43.96 -10.71 -0.36
C GLN A 251 -42.85 -9.65 -0.29
N ALA A 252 -42.46 -9.07 -1.43
CA ALA A 252 -41.47 -8.01 -1.49
C ALA A 252 -41.93 -6.76 -0.72
N TYR A 253 -43.22 -6.40 -0.83
CA TYR A 253 -43.80 -5.32 -0.03
C TYR A 253 -43.82 -5.62 1.46
N ALA A 254 -44.18 -6.84 1.87
CA ALA A 254 -44.14 -7.24 3.28
C ALA A 254 -42.72 -7.08 3.87
N LYS A 255 -41.70 -7.52 3.12
CA LYS A 255 -40.29 -7.36 3.52
C LYS A 255 -39.85 -5.89 3.56
N PHE A 256 -40.32 -5.06 2.61
CA PHE A 256 -40.09 -3.62 2.62
C PHE A 256 -40.70 -2.98 3.88
N VAL A 257 -41.97 -3.27 4.19
CA VAL A 257 -42.66 -2.79 5.39
C VAL A 257 -41.91 -3.22 6.65
N GLU A 258 -41.51 -4.48 6.75
CA GLU A 258 -40.74 -5.00 7.89
C GLU A 258 -39.41 -4.26 8.07
N THR A 259 -38.69 -3.99 6.98
CA THR A 259 -37.42 -3.26 7.02
C THR A 259 -37.63 -1.81 7.46
N GLN A 260 -38.63 -1.13 6.89
CA GLN A 260 -38.99 0.24 7.29
C GLN A 260 -39.47 0.35 8.74
N GLN A 261 -40.09 -0.70 9.27
CA GLN A 261 -40.48 -0.77 10.69
C GLN A 261 -39.29 -1.01 11.61
N LYS A 262 -38.31 -1.82 11.19
CA LYS A 262 -37.05 -2.03 11.94
C LYS A 262 -36.18 -0.77 11.98
N ASP A 263 -36.18 0.01 10.91
CA ASP A 263 -35.39 1.25 10.80
C ASP A 263 -36.07 2.47 11.45
N ALA A 264 -37.28 2.30 12.01
CA ALA A 264 -37.99 3.39 12.68
C ALA A 264 -37.25 3.83 13.96
N LYS A 265 -36.83 5.10 13.99
CA LYS A 265 -36.16 5.69 15.15
C LYS A 265 -37.13 5.78 16.33
N ARG A 266 -36.73 5.23 17.48
CA ARG A 266 -37.42 5.44 18.75
C ARG A 266 -36.88 6.70 19.42
N ILE A 267 -37.78 7.63 19.68
CA ILE A 267 -37.56 8.77 20.57
C ILE A 267 -37.76 8.23 22.00
N VAL A 268 -36.70 8.28 22.81
CA VAL A 268 -36.74 7.82 24.19
C VAL A 268 -36.53 9.02 25.11
N LYS A 269 -37.40 9.15 26.10
CA LYS A 269 -37.20 10.06 27.22
C LYS A 269 -37.09 9.28 28.52
N HIS A 270 -36.30 9.77 29.45
CA HIS A 270 -36.21 9.17 30.76
C HIS A 270 -36.14 10.22 31.89
N ILE A 271 -36.53 9.79 33.08
CA ILE A 271 -36.29 10.48 34.34
C ILE A 271 -35.45 9.55 35.18
N LEU A 272 -34.23 9.96 35.53
CA LEU A 272 -33.34 9.18 36.37
C LEU A 272 -33.41 9.67 37.81
N ILE A 273 -33.63 8.74 38.74
CA ILE A 273 -33.48 8.93 40.19
C ILE A 273 -32.31 8.06 40.66
N THR A 274 -31.19 8.66 41.00
CA THR A 274 -29.97 7.93 41.38
C THR A 274 -30.05 7.37 42.79
N THR A 275 -29.18 6.41 43.09
CA THR A 275 -28.93 5.88 44.44
C THR A 275 -27.65 6.43 45.06
N ASP A 276 -27.07 7.49 44.49
CA ASP A 276 -25.80 8.05 44.95
C ASP A 276 -25.99 8.92 46.21
N ALA A 277 -27.11 9.64 46.27
CA ALA A 277 -27.45 10.56 47.36
C ALA A 277 -28.50 9.99 48.35
N ARG A 278 -28.92 8.73 48.16
CA ARG A 278 -29.99 8.09 48.94
C ARG A 278 -29.93 6.57 48.84
N ASP A 279 -30.46 5.87 49.83
CA ASP A 279 -30.59 4.41 49.75
C ASP A 279 -31.59 3.94 48.67
N ASP A 280 -31.51 2.66 48.34
CA ASP A 280 -32.32 2.06 47.27
C ASP A 280 -33.84 2.19 47.52
N ALA A 281 -34.26 2.02 48.77
CA ALA A 281 -35.68 2.11 49.16
C ALA A 281 -36.21 3.55 49.00
N ALA A 282 -35.41 4.54 49.36
CA ALA A 282 -35.72 5.95 49.20
C ALA A 282 -35.74 6.36 47.72
N ALA A 283 -34.79 5.88 46.90
CA ALA A 283 -34.80 6.10 45.46
C ALA A 283 -36.01 5.47 44.79
N GLN A 284 -36.36 4.23 45.18
CA GLN A 284 -37.53 3.55 44.66
C GLN A 284 -38.82 4.28 45.03
N LYS A 285 -38.94 4.73 46.29
CA LYS A 285 -40.10 5.48 46.76
C LYS A 285 -40.24 6.80 46.00
N LEU A 286 -39.14 7.54 45.83
CA LEU A 286 -39.15 8.78 45.05
C LEU A 286 -39.54 8.54 43.59
N ALA A 287 -39.00 7.51 42.95
CA ALA A 287 -39.37 7.17 41.58
C ALA A 287 -40.85 6.77 41.46
N LYS A 288 -41.41 6.04 42.44
CA LYS A 288 -42.85 5.73 42.50
C LYS A 288 -43.71 6.98 42.72
N ASP A 289 -43.27 7.89 43.58
CA ASP A 289 -43.96 9.17 43.84
C ASP A 289 -43.95 10.06 42.58
N VAL A 290 -42.83 10.12 41.86
CA VAL A 290 -42.73 10.85 40.57
C VAL A 290 -43.62 10.21 39.50
N TYR A 291 -43.63 8.87 39.39
CA TYR A 291 -44.53 8.16 38.50
C TYR A 291 -46.01 8.47 38.81
N ALA A 292 -46.39 8.45 40.10
CA ALA A 292 -47.75 8.78 40.52
C ALA A 292 -48.15 10.22 40.20
N LYS A 293 -47.23 11.19 40.33
CA LYS A 293 -47.46 12.58 39.92
C LYS A 293 -47.69 12.71 38.42
N ILE A 294 -46.95 11.94 37.62
CA ILE A 294 -47.14 11.91 36.16
C ILE A 294 -48.50 11.30 35.80
N GLN A 295 -48.90 10.21 36.46
CA GLN A 295 -50.24 9.63 36.31
C GLN A 295 -51.35 10.60 36.77
N GLY A 296 -51.06 11.47 37.75
CA GLY A 296 -51.96 12.51 38.25
C GLY A 296 -52.02 13.79 37.39
N GLY A 297 -51.34 13.84 36.24
CA GLY A 297 -51.44 14.94 35.28
C GLY A 297 -50.21 15.85 35.17
N LEU A 298 -49.13 15.61 35.92
CA LEU A 298 -47.86 16.31 35.69
C LEU A 298 -47.22 15.82 34.38
N SER A 299 -46.89 16.71 33.45
CA SER A 299 -46.26 16.29 32.19
C SER A 299 -44.88 15.65 32.42
N PHE A 300 -44.49 14.71 31.56
CA PHE A 300 -43.18 14.04 31.65
C PHE A 300 -42.02 15.03 31.62
N ALA A 301 -42.09 16.06 30.77
CA ALA A 301 -41.05 17.09 30.67
C ALA A 301 -40.92 17.93 31.95
N GLN A 302 -42.06 18.29 32.59
CA GLN A 302 -42.04 18.99 33.88
C GLN A 302 -41.50 18.09 34.99
N ALA A 303 -41.88 16.82 35.00
CA ALA A 303 -41.37 15.84 35.95
C ALA A 303 -39.86 15.62 35.76
N ALA A 304 -39.37 15.56 34.51
CA ALA A 304 -37.95 15.48 34.21
C ALA A 304 -37.20 16.71 34.71
N ALA A 305 -37.70 17.92 34.43
CA ALA A 305 -37.08 19.17 34.89
C ALA A 305 -37.01 19.27 36.42
N GLN A 306 -38.05 18.80 37.13
CA GLN A 306 -38.14 18.89 38.60
C GLN A 306 -37.39 17.77 39.31
N PHE A 307 -37.46 16.54 38.82
CA PHE A 307 -37.05 15.35 39.57
C PHE A 307 -35.92 14.55 38.92
N SER A 308 -35.64 14.70 37.63
CA SER A 308 -34.53 13.96 37.00
C SER A 308 -33.18 14.44 37.53
N GLU A 309 -32.29 13.48 37.73
CA GLU A 309 -30.90 13.67 38.14
C GLU A 309 -29.91 13.31 37.03
N ASP A 310 -30.40 12.98 35.82
CA ASP A 310 -29.54 12.93 34.65
C ASP A 310 -29.24 14.36 34.16
N PRO A 311 -27.98 14.83 34.23
CA PRO A 311 -27.62 16.20 33.87
C PRO A 311 -27.83 16.49 32.37
N THR A 312 -27.85 15.46 31.52
CA THR A 312 -27.91 15.65 30.06
C THR A 312 -29.33 15.77 29.51
N SER A 313 -30.27 14.95 30.02
CA SER A 313 -31.66 14.95 29.55
C SER A 313 -32.60 15.83 30.38
N LYS A 314 -32.26 16.14 31.64
CA LYS A 314 -33.12 16.94 32.57
C LYS A 314 -33.61 18.25 31.98
N THR A 315 -32.71 19.02 31.35
CA THR A 315 -33.04 20.33 30.75
C THR A 315 -33.75 20.22 29.40
N LYS A 316 -33.82 19.01 28.82
CA LYS A 316 -34.44 18.70 27.54
C LYS A 316 -35.74 17.90 27.71
N GLY A 317 -36.41 18.05 28.86
CA GLY A 317 -37.65 17.34 29.17
C GLY A 317 -37.48 15.82 29.26
N GLY A 318 -36.28 15.34 29.57
CA GLY A 318 -35.95 13.92 29.68
C GLY A 318 -35.48 13.28 28.36
N LEU A 319 -35.37 14.03 27.25
CA LEU A 319 -34.99 13.48 25.94
C LEU A 319 -33.56 12.92 25.91
N VAL A 320 -33.41 11.71 25.40
CA VAL A 320 -32.13 11.06 25.08
C VAL A 320 -31.82 11.26 23.60
N GLU A 321 -30.94 12.22 23.27
CA GLU A 321 -30.69 12.69 21.89
C GLU A 321 -30.11 11.63 20.93
N ALA A 322 -29.57 10.53 21.45
CA ALA A 322 -29.03 9.42 20.65
C ALA A 322 -29.20 8.09 21.37
N TYR A 323 -30.44 7.71 21.69
CA TYR A 323 -30.70 6.40 22.27
C TYR A 323 -30.19 5.28 21.36
N ALA A 324 -29.35 4.41 21.91
CA ALA A 324 -28.88 3.19 21.29
C ALA A 324 -29.00 2.04 22.32
N PRO A 325 -29.42 0.84 21.91
CA PRO A 325 -29.42 -0.34 22.78
C PRO A 325 -28.03 -0.59 23.37
N GLY A 326 -27.97 -1.02 24.64
CA GLY A 326 -26.76 -1.34 25.38
C GLY A 326 -26.14 -0.17 26.16
N VAL A 327 -26.67 1.05 26.03
CA VAL A 327 -26.11 2.25 26.68
C VAL A 327 -26.48 2.35 28.17
N PHE A 328 -27.71 1.96 28.55
CA PHE A 328 -28.22 2.13 29.91
C PHE A 328 -28.22 0.81 30.70
N SER A 329 -28.98 -0.19 30.24
CA SER A 329 -28.95 -1.59 30.71
C SER A 329 -29.92 -2.45 29.90
N ASP A 330 -29.80 -3.78 29.99
CA ASP A 330 -30.77 -4.71 29.40
C ASP A 330 -32.19 -4.48 29.90
N ALA A 331 -32.37 -4.10 31.18
CA ALA A 331 -33.68 -3.82 31.76
C ALA A 331 -34.31 -2.55 31.18
N PHE A 332 -33.47 -1.52 30.93
CA PHE A 332 -33.89 -0.29 30.28
C PHE A 332 -34.34 -0.57 28.85
N ASP A 333 -33.53 -1.29 28.07
CA ASP A 333 -33.82 -1.57 26.66
C ASP A 333 -35.05 -2.45 26.48
N LYS A 334 -35.19 -3.50 27.31
CA LYS A 334 -36.40 -4.34 27.32
C LYS A 334 -37.65 -3.52 27.61
N THR A 335 -37.55 -2.55 28.53
CA THR A 335 -38.67 -1.66 28.83
C THR A 335 -38.97 -0.76 27.64
N VAL A 336 -37.96 -0.07 27.08
CA VAL A 336 -38.11 0.78 25.89
C VAL A 336 -38.80 0.02 24.76
N LEU A 337 -38.39 -1.22 24.47
CA LEU A 337 -38.97 -2.05 23.41
C LEU A 337 -40.42 -2.46 23.69
N SER A 338 -40.77 -2.69 24.96
CA SER A 338 -42.12 -3.10 25.38
C SER A 338 -43.16 -1.98 25.39
N LEU A 339 -42.71 -0.72 25.50
CA LEU A 339 -43.60 0.44 25.55
C LEU A 339 -44.26 0.70 24.19
N LYS A 340 -45.55 0.98 24.22
CA LYS A 340 -46.31 1.55 23.10
C LYS A 340 -46.00 3.05 22.96
N ASN A 341 -46.29 3.63 21.80
CA ASN A 341 -46.04 5.05 21.56
C ASN A 341 -46.71 5.95 22.61
N GLY A 342 -45.92 6.81 23.25
CA GLY A 342 -46.37 7.73 24.31
C GLY A 342 -46.67 7.06 25.65
N GLN A 343 -46.38 5.76 25.79
CA GLN A 343 -46.56 5.04 27.05
C GLN A 343 -45.40 5.33 28.00
N ILE A 344 -45.73 5.52 29.28
CA ILE A 344 -44.78 5.76 30.36
C ILE A 344 -44.64 4.49 31.20
N SER A 345 -43.41 4.04 31.42
CA SER A 345 -43.09 2.86 32.22
C SER A 345 -43.29 3.11 33.72
N GLN A 346 -43.51 2.03 34.48
CA GLN A 346 -43.21 2.07 35.92
C GLN A 346 -41.70 2.25 36.15
N PRO A 347 -41.26 2.61 37.37
CA PRO A 347 -39.85 2.71 37.72
C PRO A 347 -39.06 1.42 37.44
N VAL A 348 -38.06 1.50 36.58
CA VAL A 348 -37.17 0.40 36.18
C VAL A 348 -35.84 0.56 36.89
N LYS A 349 -35.41 -0.46 37.63
CA LYS A 349 -34.09 -0.46 38.28
C LYS A 349 -32.99 -0.75 37.26
N THR A 350 -31.93 0.04 37.30
CA THR A 350 -30.66 -0.18 36.58
C THR A 350 -29.49 0.04 37.52
N GLN A 351 -28.26 -0.11 37.02
CA GLN A 351 -27.04 0.23 37.76
C GLN A 351 -26.92 1.72 38.12
N TYR A 352 -27.64 2.60 37.43
CA TYR A 352 -27.60 4.05 37.66
C TYR A 352 -28.67 4.56 38.62
N GLY A 353 -29.61 3.70 39.03
CA GLY A 353 -30.75 4.07 39.87
C GLY A 353 -32.07 3.58 39.29
N TYR A 354 -33.14 4.36 39.48
CA TYR A 354 -34.47 4.08 38.96
C TYR A 354 -34.79 5.00 37.79
N HIS A 355 -35.26 4.42 36.69
CA HIS A 355 -35.67 5.14 35.50
C HIS A 355 -37.17 5.06 35.29
N ILE A 356 -37.80 6.19 35.00
CA ILE A 356 -39.15 6.24 34.41
C ILE A 356 -38.95 6.57 32.94
N ILE A 357 -39.51 5.78 32.04
CA ILE A 357 -39.18 5.81 30.61
C ILE A 357 -40.44 6.13 29.82
N GLU A 358 -40.36 7.07 28.90
CA GLU A 358 -41.36 7.30 27.84
C GLU A 358 -40.70 6.95 26.50
N ALA A 359 -41.37 6.17 25.67
CA ALA A 359 -40.88 5.84 24.33
C ALA A 359 -41.94 6.15 23.28
N GLU A 360 -41.49 6.72 22.17
CA GLU A 360 -42.32 7.00 21.01
C GLU A 360 -41.59 6.53 19.75
N THR A 361 -42.24 5.69 18.95
CA THR A 361 -41.75 5.32 17.63
C THR A 361 -42.24 6.38 16.66
N GLN A 362 -41.32 7.13 16.04
CA GLN A 362 -41.70 8.06 14.99
C GLN A 362 -42.37 7.27 13.87
N ALA A 363 -43.59 7.65 13.49
CA ALA A 363 -44.30 6.98 12.42
C ALA A 363 -43.54 7.19 11.11
N ASN A 364 -42.86 6.15 10.62
CA ASN A 364 -42.37 6.12 9.26
C ASN A 364 -43.61 6.12 8.35
N GLN A 365 -43.74 7.14 7.50
CA GLN A 365 -44.76 7.15 6.46
C GLN A 365 -44.38 6.10 5.42
N ILE A 366 -44.81 4.86 5.63
CA ILE A 366 -44.55 3.76 4.70
C ILE A 366 -45.47 3.97 3.48
N PRO A 367 -44.92 4.14 2.26
CA PRO A 367 -45.70 4.26 1.04
C PRO A 367 -46.62 3.04 0.86
N SER A 368 -47.80 3.24 0.26
CA SER A 368 -48.74 2.15 0.00
C SER A 368 -48.17 1.16 -1.03
N PHE A 369 -48.71 -0.06 -1.04
CA PHE A 369 -48.35 -1.08 -2.03
C PHE A 369 -48.48 -0.56 -3.47
N GLU A 370 -49.56 0.15 -3.79
CA GLU A 370 -49.78 0.70 -5.13
C GLU A 370 -48.75 1.78 -5.50
N ALA A 371 -48.34 2.61 -4.55
CA ALA A 371 -47.29 3.61 -4.78
C ALA A 371 -45.92 2.96 -5.03
N GLU A 372 -45.65 1.84 -4.34
CA GLU A 372 -44.36 1.15 -4.41
C GLU A 372 -44.28 0.09 -5.52
N LYS A 373 -45.43 -0.31 -6.07
CA LYS A 373 -45.57 -1.38 -7.06
C LYS A 373 -44.59 -1.27 -8.23
N PRO A 374 -44.35 -0.09 -8.87
CA PRO A 374 -43.38 0.01 -9.95
C PRO A 374 -41.94 -0.31 -9.51
N ARG A 375 -41.54 0.12 -8.30
CA ARG A 375 -40.22 -0.18 -7.75
C ARG A 375 -40.09 -1.65 -7.40
N LEU A 376 -41.12 -2.25 -6.81
CA LEU A 376 -41.13 -3.67 -6.46
C LEU A 376 -41.09 -4.59 -7.69
N ILE A 377 -41.78 -4.22 -8.78
CA ILE A 377 -41.67 -4.94 -10.05
C ILE A 377 -40.22 -4.95 -10.52
N ALA A 378 -39.58 -3.78 -10.58
CA ALA A 378 -38.18 -3.68 -11.00
C ALA A 378 -37.23 -4.48 -10.09
N GLU A 379 -37.44 -4.45 -8.77
CA GLU A 379 -36.64 -5.19 -7.79
C GLU A 379 -36.81 -6.71 -7.93
N VAL A 380 -38.06 -7.19 -7.97
CA VAL A 380 -38.36 -8.62 -8.10
C VAL A 380 -37.83 -9.15 -9.43
N GLU A 381 -38.05 -8.44 -10.54
CA GLU A 381 -37.54 -8.86 -11.85
C GLU A 381 -36.00 -8.87 -11.89
N LYS A 382 -35.34 -7.87 -11.29
CA LYS A 382 -33.88 -7.85 -11.16
C LYS A 382 -33.37 -9.05 -10.35
N ASN A 383 -34.02 -9.38 -9.25
CA ASN A 383 -33.64 -10.52 -8.40
C ASN A 383 -33.88 -11.86 -9.11
N LYS A 384 -34.96 -11.99 -9.90
CA LYS A 384 -35.20 -13.17 -10.74
C LYS A 384 -34.07 -13.37 -11.76
N VAL A 385 -33.65 -12.30 -12.44
CA VAL A 385 -32.51 -12.37 -13.39
C VAL A 385 -31.24 -12.80 -12.67
N ALA A 386 -30.96 -12.24 -11.49
CA ALA A 386 -29.80 -12.61 -10.69
C ALA A 386 -29.82 -14.09 -10.24
N SER A 387 -31.00 -14.62 -9.88
CA SER A 387 -31.18 -16.05 -9.54
C SER A 387 -30.90 -16.94 -10.74
N VAL A 388 -31.53 -16.65 -11.90
CA VAL A 388 -31.30 -17.42 -13.14
C VAL A 388 -29.83 -17.40 -13.54
N TYR A 389 -29.17 -16.24 -13.40
CA TYR A 389 -27.74 -16.12 -13.64
C TYR A 389 -26.92 -17.02 -12.71
N SER A 390 -27.18 -16.95 -11.40
CA SER A 390 -26.49 -17.78 -10.41
C SER A 390 -26.69 -19.27 -10.64
N ASP A 391 -27.92 -19.70 -10.95
CA ASP A 391 -28.24 -21.10 -11.23
C ASP A 391 -27.52 -21.58 -12.51
N THR A 392 -27.47 -20.73 -13.53
CA THR A 392 -26.72 -20.99 -14.77
C THR A 392 -25.23 -21.11 -14.51
N VAL A 393 -24.64 -20.20 -13.73
CA VAL A 393 -23.23 -20.24 -13.33
C VAL A 393 -22.91 -21.54 -12.58
N ASN A 394 -23.75 -21.94 -11.62
CA ASN A 394 -23.55 -23.16 -10.84
C ASN A 394 -23.59 -24.41 -11.74
N SER A 395 -24.60 -24.53 -12.60
CA SER A 395 -24.73 -25.63 -13.57
C SER A 395 -23.54 -25.72 -14.53
N LEU A 396 -23.12 -24.57 -15.08
CA LEU A 396 -21.95 -24.50 -15.96
C LEU A 396 -20.68 -24.88 -15.22
N ASN A 397 -20.50 -24.42 -13.98
CA ASN A 397 -19.32 -24.71 -13.19
C ASN A 397 -19.17 -26.22 -12.92
N GLU A 398 -20.24 -26.91 -12.55
CA GLU A 398 -20.24 -28.37 -12.38
C GLU A 398 -19.84 -29.08 -13.68
N THR A 399 -20.38 -28.64 -14.82
CA THR A 399 -20.10 -29.25 -16.12
C THR A 399 -18.66 -28.99 -16.58
N ILE A 400 -18.16 -27.76 -16.41
CA ILE A 400 -16.82 -27.34 -16.84
C ILE A 400 -15.74 -28.07 -16.02
N VAL A 401 -15.89 -28.09 -14.69
CA VAL A 401 -14.94 -28.74 -13.81
C VAL A 401 -15.00 -30.27 -13.99
N GLY A 402 -16.19 -30.84 -14.18
CA GLY A 402 -16.36 -32.28 -14.38
C GLY A 402 -15.82 -32.80 -15.71
N ASN A 403 -15.98 -32.03 -16.80
CA ASN A 403 -15.56 -32.44 -18.15
C ASN A 403 -14.21 -31.84 -18.57
N ASP A 404 -13.62 -30.98 -17.74
CA ASP A 404 -12.39 -30.24 -18.06
C ASP A 404 -12.48 -29.53 -19.44
N SER A 405 -13.59 -28.85 -19.71
CA SER A 405 -13.81 -28.14 -20.98
C SER A 405 -14.68 -26.89 -20.81
N LEU A 406 -14.35 -25.83 -21.55
CA LEU A 406 -15.10 -24.58 -21.59
C LEU A 406 -16.30 -24.64 -22.56
N ASP A 407 -16.44 -25.71 -23.36
CA ASP A 407 -17.45 -25.82 -24.42
C ASP A 407 -18.88 -25.76 -23.90
N ALA A 408 -19.10 -26.21 -22.66
CA ALA A 408 -20.41 -26.20 -22.01
C ALA A 408 -21.05 -24.80 -22.00
N VAL A 409 -20.24 -23.74 -21.83
CA VAL A 409 -20.73 -22.36 -21.82
C VAL A 409 -21.29 -21.96 -23.19
N VAL A 410 -20.56 -22.29 -24.25
CA VAL A 410 -20.95 -21.97 -25.64
C VAL A 410 -22.16 -22.77 -26.08
N GLN A 411 -22.29 -24.02 -25.61
CA GLN A 411 -23.42 -24.89 -25.92
C GLN A 411 -24.71 -24.46 -25.21
N GLN A 412 -24.63 -24.06 -23.94
CA GLN A 412 -25.81 -23.74 -23.13
C GLN A 412 -26.23 -22.27 -23.25
N VAL A 413 -25.29 -21.34 -23.46
CA VAL A 413 -25.57 -19.90 -23.52
C VAL A 413 -25.16 -19.31 -24.87
N LYS A 414 -26.18 -19.03 -25.70
CA LYS A 414 -26.00 -18.35 -26.99
C LYS A 414 -25.38 -16.96 -26.79
N GLY A 415 -24.43 -16.60 -27.65
CA GLY A 415 -23.73 -15.31 -27.61
C GLY A 415 -22.43 -15.32 -26.81
N THR A 416 -22.09 -16.43 -26.16
CA THR A 416 -20.75 -16.64 -25.59
C THR A 416 -19.81 -17.26 -26.63
N LYS A 417 -18.50 -17.06 -26.45
CA LYS A 417 -17.44 -17.65 -27.27
C LYS A 417 -16.19 -17.89 -26.42
N ILE A 418 -15.45 -18.93 -26.75
CA ILE A 418 -14.12 -19.16 -26.17
C ILE A 418 -13.13 -18.25 -26.91
N GLU A 419 -12.33 -17.51 -26.15
CA GLU A 419 -11.25 -16.67 -26.65
C GLU A 419 -9.90 -17.23 -26.20
N SER A 420 -8.89 -17.14 -27.07
CA SER A 420 -7.54 -17.64 -26.80
C SER A 420 -6.54 -16.49 -26.79
N LEU A 421 -5.65 -16.46 -25.80
CA LEU A 421 -4.53 -15.52 -25.75
C LEU A 421 -3.24 -16.26 -25.42
N ASN A 422 -2.15 -15.89 -26.11
CA ASN A 422 -0.83 -16.48 -25.90
C ASN A 422 0.08 -15.50 -25.13
N GLY A 423 1.00 -16.04 -24.34
CA GLY A 423 2.00 -15.26 -23.62
C GLY A 423 1.39 -14.30 -22.59
N VAL A 424 0.29 -14.67 -21.95
CA VAL A 424 -0.30 -13.91 -20.85
C VAL A 424 0.67 -13.92 -19.68
N THR A 425 0.98 -12.77 -19.12
CA THR A 425 1.85 -12.57 -17.96
C THR A 425 1.08 -11.90 -16.85
N LEU A 426 1.65 -11.83 -15.64
CA LEU A 426 1.08 -11.02 -14.55
C LEU A 426 0.93 -9.54 -14.91
N ALA A 427 1.67 -9.02 -15.89
CA ALA A 427 1.60 -7.65 -16.37
C ALA A 427 0.60 -7.43 -17.52
N THR A 428 0.07 -8.51 -18.12
CA THR A 428 -0.86 -8.44 -19.25
C THR A 428 -2.09 -7.61 -18.90
N GLN A 429 -2.45 -6.71 -19.80
CA GLN A 429 -3.63 -5.86 -19.69
C GLN A 429 -4.73 -6.40 -20.59
N ASN A 430 -5.75 -7.02 -19.99
CA ASN A 430 -6.94 -7.52 -20.66
C ASN A 430 -8.15 -7.33 -19.73
N PRO A 431 -9.34 -6.95 -20.24
CA PRO A 431 -10.51 -6.65 -19.40
C PRO A 431 -10.89 -7.74 -18.39
N TYR A 432 -10.59 -9.00 -18.70
CA TYR A 432 -10.94 -10.17 -17.90
C TYR A 432 -9.71 -10.80 -17.23
N LEU A 433 -8.62 -10.96 -17.99
CA LEU A 433 -7.41 -11.63 -17.49
C LEU A 433 -6.54 -10.73 -16.59
N SER A 434 -6.84 -9.42 -16.52
CA SER A 434 -6.19 -8.51 -15.58
C SER A 434 -6.68 -8.70 -14.13
N ASP A 435 -7.82 -9.34 -13.92
CA ASP A 435 -8.41 -9.51 -12.59
C ASP A 435 -7.49 -10.32 -11.65
N PRO A 436 -7.29 -9.89 -10.39
CA PRO A 436 -6.40 -10.57 -9.46
C PRO A 436 -6.74 -12.05 -9.23
N ASN A 437 -8.02 -12.40 -9.14
CA ASN A 437 -8.45 -13.78 -8.90
C ASN A 437 -8.20 -14.65 -10.12
N VAL A 438 -8.38 -14.09 -11.32
CA VAL A 438 -8.01 -14.77 -12.57
C VAL A 438 -6.50 -15.01 -12.62
N LYS A 439 -5.68 -14.02 -12.28
CA LYS A 439 -4.21 -14.18 -12.25
C LYS A 439 -3.76 -15.23 -11.25
N ILE A 440 -4.35 -15.27 -10.05
CA ILE A 440 -4.06 -16.33 -9.07
C ILE A 440 -4.32 -17.70 -9.70
N LYS A 441 -5.43 -17.87 -10.41
CA LYS A 441 -5.75 -19.16 -11.04
C LYS A 441 -4.83 -19.52 -12.21
N LEU A 442 -4.37 -18.55 -12.97
CA LEU A 442 -3.45 -18.77 -14.10
C LEU A 442 -2.00 -19.07 -13.70
N PHE A 443 -1.56 -18.62 -12.52
CA PHE A 443 -0.16 -18.71 -12.08
C PHE A 443 0.00 -19.43 -10.72
N ASN A 444 -0.97 -20.28 -10.33
CA ASN A 444 -0.86 -21.09 -9.12
C ASN A 444 0.16 -22.24 -9.27
N ASP A 445 0.45 -22.92 -8.16
CA ASP A 445 1.43 -24.01 -8.17
C ASP A 445 0.95 -25.24 -8.93
N ASP A 446 -0.36 -25.50 -8.99
CA ASP A 446 -0.92 -26.61 -9.77
C ASP A 446 -0.59 -26.45 -11.27
N VAL A 447 -0.82 -25.26 -11.83
CA VAL A 447 -0.48 -24.92 -13.22
C VAL A 447 1.01 -25.07 -13.48
N LYS A 448 1.85 -24.60 -12.56
CA LYS A 448 3.32 -24.75 -12.66
C LYS A 448 3.75 -26.22 -12.65
N ASN A 449 3.03 -27.05 -11.91
CA ASN A 449 3.29 -28.49 -11.78
C ASN A 449 2.61 -29.34 -12.88
N GLY A 450 1.94 -28.69 -13.84
CA GLY A 450 1.38 -29.34 -15.02
C GLY A 450 -0.12 -29.61 -14.98
N ASP A 451 -0.82 -29.25 -13.89
CA ASP A 451 -2.28 -29.29 -13.86
C ASP A 451 -2.85 -28.16 -14.72
N ARG A 452 -3.50 -28.55 -15.82
CA ARG A 452 -4.03 -27.64 -16.83
C ARG A 452 -5.55 -27.74 -16.93
N ASN A 453 -6.19 -28.17 -15.85
CA ASN A 453 -7.63 -28.30 -15.80
C ASN A 453 -8.32 -26.93 -15.89
N ALA A 454 -9.54 -26.93 -16.43
CA ALA A 454 -10.41 -25.78 -16.45
C ALA A 454 -10.68 -25.29 -15.03
N SER A 455 -10.71 -23.98 -14.85
CA SER A 455 -10.97 -23.38 -13.55
C SER A 455 -12.41 -23.59 -13.10
N SER A 456 -12.64 -23.43 -11.79
CA SER A 456 -13.96 -23.04 -11.32
C SER A 456 -14.32 -21.62 -11.78
N ASN A 457 -15.57 -21.23 -11.57
CA ASN A 457 -16.07 -19.91 -11.91
C ASN A 457 -15.35 -18.81 -11.12
N ILE A 458 -15.03 -17.71 -11.79
CA ILE A 458 -14.40 -16.53 -11.19
C ILE A 458 -15.32 -15.35 -11.43
N GLN A 459 -15.93 -14.85 -10.36
CA GLN A 459 -16.82 -13.69 -10.40
C GLN A 459 -15.99 -12.40 -10.42
N LEU A 460 -16.21 -11.58 -11.45
CA LEU A 460 -15.56 -10.28 -11.60
C LEU A 460 -16.37 -9.17 -10.94
N ALA A 461 -15.68 -8.07 -10.59
CA ALA A 461 -16.30 -6.92 -9.94
C ALA A 461 -17.38 -6.21 -10.78
N ASN A 462 -17.33 -6.36 -12.11
CA ASN A 462 -18.33 -5.82 -13.04
C ASN A 462 -19.60 -6.68 -13.13
N GLY A 463 -19.66 -7.82 -12.43
CA GLY A 463 -20.79 -8.76 -12.45
C GLY A 463 -20.66 -9.89 -13.48
N ASP A 464 -19.63 -9.90 -14.33
CA ASP A 464 -19.37 -11.02 -15.24
C ASP A 464 -18.74 -12.20 -14.51
N THR A 465 -18.91 -13.40 -15.07
CA THR A 465 -18.26 -14.63 -14.60
C THR A 465 -17.34 -15.15 -15.70
N VAL A 466 -16.12 -15.52 -15.31
CA VAL A 466 -15.10 -16.03 -16.23
C VAL A 466 -14.67 -17.43 -15.81
N TRP A 467 -14.46 -18.28 -16.81
CA TRP A 467 -13.72 -19.53 -16.67
C TRP A 467 -12.49 -19.49 -17.56
N VAL A 468 -11.39 -20.06 -17.07
CA VAL A 468 -10.12 -20.09 -17.77
C VAL A 468 -9.57 -21.52 -17.82
N LYS A 469 -8.85 -21.84 -18.89
CA LYS A 469 -8.09 -23.09 -19.02
C LYS A 469 -6.72 -22.79 -19.58
N VAL A 470 -5.68 -23.22 -18.88
CA VAL A 470 -4.29 -23.04 -19.32
C VAL A 470 -3.96 -24.11 -20.34
N ARG A 471 -3.58 -23.71 -21.56
CA ARG A 471 -3.06 -24.63 -22.58
C ARG A 471 -1.59 -24.94 -22.35
N ASP A 472 -0.79 -23.92 -22.07
CA ASP A 472 0.64 -24.07 -21.84
C ASP A 472 1.19 -23.09 -20.79
N TYR A 473 2.21 -23.52 -20.07
CA TYR A 473 2.91 -22.72 -19.06
C TYR A 473 4.38 -22.58 -19.43
N HIS A 474 4.84 -21.34 -19.53
CA HIS A 474 6.21 -20.96 -19.82
C HIS A 474 6.85 -20.43 -18.53
N ALA A 475 7.81 -21.18 -17.98
CA ALA A 475 8.47 -20.82 -16.73
C ALA A 475 9.27 -19.51 -16.86
N ALA A 476 9.26 -18.73 -15.77
CA ALA A 476 10.16 -17.58 -15.63
C ALA A 476 11.61 -18.06 -15.60
N GLY A 477 12.50 -17.34 -16.28
CA GLY A 477 13.90 -17.69 -16.31
C GLY A 477 14.57 -17.31 -17.63
N VAL A 478 15.73 -17.91 -17.90
CA VAL A 478 16.42 -17.73 -19.18
C VAL A 478 15.70 -18.55 -20.24
N LYS A 479 15.26 -17.89 -21.34
CA LYS A 479 14.68 -18.55 -22.49
C LYS A 479 15.62 -19.61 -23.04
N PRO A 480 15.16 -20.86 -23.27
CA PRO A 480 15.99 -21.87 -23.92
C PRO A 480 16.56 -21.36 -25.25
N LEU A 481 17.83 -21.68 -25.54
CA LEU A 481 18.53 -21.21 -26.75
C LEU A 481 17.74 -21.52 -28.03
N ALA A 482 17.06 -22.67 -28.11
CA ALA A 482 16.21 -23.02 -29.26
C ALA A 482 15.11 -21.98 -29.50
N GLN A 483 14.48 -21.45 -28.45
CA GLN A 483 13.44 -20.42 -28.53
C GLN A 483 14.05 -19.01 -28.75
N ALA A 484 15.23 -18.75 -28.19
CA ALA A 484 15.91 -17.45 -28.29
C ALA A 484 16.79 -17.30 -29.56
N MET A 485 16.99 -18.36 -30.35
CA MET A 485 18.01 -18.41 -31.41
C MET A 485 17.96 -17.23 -32.39
N ASN A 486 16.77 -16.85 -32.86
CA ASN A 486 16.62 -15.73 -33.79
C ASN A 486 16.92 -14.38 -33.12
N GLU A 487 16.50 -14.20 -31.87
CA GLU A 487 16.79 -13.01 -31.06
C GLU A 487 18.30 -12.88 -30.83
N VAL A 488 18.96 -13.99 -30.45
CA VAL A 488 20.40 -14.06 -30.23
C VAL A 488 21.18 -13.74 -31.51
N LYS A 489 20.80 -14.33 -32.66
CA LYS A 489 21.44 -14.02 -33.95
C LYS A 489 21.36 -12.54 -34.30
N ALA A 490 20.22 -11.89 -34.04
CA ALA A 490 20.08 -10.46 -34.24
C ALA A 490 21.06 -9.67 -33.35
N LYS A 491 21.22 -10.05 -32.07
CA LYS A 491 22.21 -9.43 -31.17
C LYS A 491 23.65 -9.62 -31.64
N VAL A 492 24.00 -10.79 -32.16
CA VAL A 492 25.33 -11.05 -32.73
C VAL A 492 25.59 -10.15 -33.94
N ILE A 493 24.61 -9.99 -34.82
CA ILE A 493 24.71 -9.09 -35.98
C ILE A 493 24.89 -7.65 -35.51
N ASP A 494 24.14 -7.20 -34.50
CA ASP A 494 24.29 -5.86 -33.91
C ASP A 494 25.69 -5.66 -33.31
N GLU A 495 26.24 -6.66 -32.62
CA GLU A 495 27.59 -6.59 -32.06
C GLU A 495 28.66 -6.50 -33.16
N LYS A 496 28.54 -7.33 -34.22
CA LYS A 496 29.45 -7.28 -35.37
C LYS A 496 29.39 -5.93 -36.09
N ALA A 497 28.18 -5.43 -36.36
CA ALA A 497 27.97 -4.12 -36.97
C ALA A 497 28.59 -3.00 -36.12
N ARG A 498 28.43 -3.07 -34.80
CA ARG A 498 29.04 -2.13 -33.86
C ARG A 498 30.56 -2.19 -33.88
N LYS A 499 31.16 -3.38 -33.90
CA LYS A 499 32.62 -3.53 -34.03
C LYS A 499 33.14 -2.95 -35.34
N ALA A 500 32.44 -3.17 -36.45
CA ALA A 500 32.78 -2.59 -37.74
C ALA A 500 32.71 -1.04 -37.72
N ALA A 501 31.64 -0.48 -37.13
CA ALA A 501 31.49 0.96 -36.95
C ALA A 501 32.59 1.55 -36.05
N GLN A 502 32.93 0.88 -34.94
CA GLN A 502 34.02 1.27 -34.05
C GLN A 502 35.37 1.27 -34.75
N ALA A 503 35.67 0.23 -35.54
CA ALA A 503 36.90 0.16 -36.31
C ALA A 503 37.02 1.31 -37.31
N LYS A 504 35.90 1.72 -37.94
CA LYS A 504 35.87 2.82 -38.90
C LYS A 504 36.23 4.17 -38.27
N ILE A 505 35.88 4.38 -37.00
CA ILE A 505 36.15 5.63 -36.27
C ILE A 505 37.38 5.56 -35.36
N ALA A 506 38.06 4.41 -35.25
CA ALA A 506 39.15 4.19 -34.30
C ALA A 506 40.32 5.17 -34.49
N THR A 507 40.68 5.45 -35.75
CA THR A 507 41.72 6.43 -36.08
C THR A 507 41.33 7.82 -35.59
N MET A 508 40.11 8.26 -35.89
CA MET A 508 39.57 9.56 -35.43
C MET A 508 39.62 9.67 -33.89
N LEU A 509 39.18 8.64 -33.16
CA LEU A 509 39.20 8.63 -31.69
C LEU A 509 40.62 8.74 -31.12
N THR A 510 41.61 8.18 -31.82
CA THR A 510 43.02 8.25 -31.42
C THR A 510 43.59 9.64 -31.69
N GLU A 511 43.26 10.24 -32.83
CA GLU A 511 43.70 11.59 -33.20
C GLU A 511 43.25 12.64 -32.17
N PHE A 512 42.01 12.57 -31.66
CA PHE A 512 41.51 13.45 -30.61
C PHE A 512 42.34 13.46 -29.31
N LYS A 513 43.17 12.43 -29.06
CA LYS A 513 44.06 12.41 -27.88
C LYS A 513 45.31 13.29 -28.08
N THR A 514 45.66 13.59 -29.33
CA THR A 514 46.96 14.20 -29.69
C THR A 514 46.84 15.49 -30.50
N GLN A 515 45.70 15.73 -31.17
CA GLN A 515 45.49 16.86 -32.06
C GLN A 515 44.28 17.70 -31.65
N PRO A 516 44.28 19.02 -31.93
CA PRO A 516 43.14 19.90 -31.69
C PRO A 516 41.87 19.42 -32.39
N ALA A 517 40.72 19.61 -31.74
CA ALA A 517 39.45 19.05 -32.20
C ALA A 517 39.06 19.51 -33.61
N GLU A 518 39.31 20.79 -33.92
CA GLU A 518 39.02 21.37 -35.24
C GLU A 518 39.75 20.65 -36.38
N GLN A 519 41.03 20.28 -36.17
CA GLN A 519 41.83 19.55 -37.16
C GLN A 519 41.29 18.14 -37.38
N VAL A 520 40.95 17.43 -36.30
CA VAL A 520 40.42 16.06 -36.36
C VAL A 520 39.07 16.03 -37.06
N ILE A 521 38.18 16.99 -36.77
CA ILE A 521 36.85 17.10 -37.38
C ILE A 521 36.97 17.39 -38.88
N ALA A 522 37.80 18.36 -39.27
CA ALA A 522 38.04 18.71 -40.67
C ALA A 522 38.58 17.52 -41.49
N LYS A 523 39.46 16.72 -40.89
CA LYS A 523 40.06 15.54 -41.53
C LYS A 523 39.07 14.39 -41.73
N ASN A 524 38.28 14.07 -40.70
CA ASN A 524 37.49 12.82 -40.67
C ASN A 524 36.05 12.97 -41.22
N LYS A 525 35.60 14.20 -41.53
CA LYS A 525 34.28 14.49 -42.11
C LYS A 525 33.09 13.92 -41.30
N VAL A 526 33.25 13.79 -39.98
CA VAL A 526 32.17 13.39 -39.07
C VAL A 526 31.46 14.65 -38.57
N ALA A 527 30.15 14.72 -38.78
CA ALA A 527 29.35 15.84 -38.31
C ALA A 527 29.05 15.69 -36.81
N PHE A 528 29.58 16.62 -36.01
CA PHE A 528 29.26 16.73 -34.59
C PHE A 528 28.19 17.81 -34.39
N GLU A 529 27.12 17.44 -33.70
CA GLU A 529 26.10 18.37 -33.25
C GLU A 529 26.46 18.87 -31.85
N SER A 530 26.31 20.17 -31.61
CA SER A 530 26.42 20.73 -30.26
C SER A 530 25.20 20.30 -29.46
N ALA A 531 25.40 19.44 -28.46
CA ALA A 531 24.32 19.01 -27.58
C ALA A 531 24.06 20.03 -26.47
N GLY A 532 25.02 20.92 -26.18
CA GLY A 532 24.94 21.93 -25.14
C GLY A 532 25.67 21.53 -23.86
N VAL A 533 25.32 22.19 -22.76
CA VAL A 533 25.96 22.03 -21.45
C VAL A 533 25.08 21.18 -20.54
N PHE A 534 25.66 20.14 -19.95
CA PHE A 534 24.94 19.20 -19.09
C PHE A 534 25.66 18.98 -17.76
N THR A 535 24.88 18.74 -16.72
CA THR A 535 25.33 18.11 -15.47
C THR A 535 25.00 16.61 -15.47
N ARG A 536 25.55 15.85 -14.51
CA ARG A 536 25.35 14.39 -14.37
C ARG A 536 23.88 13.95 -14.28
N SER A 537 22.92 14.85 -14.07
CA SER A 537 21.51 14.48 -13.88
C SER A 537 20.55 15.19 -14.85
N GLN A 538 21.07 15.78 -15.93
CA GLN A 538 20.26 16.59 -16.86
C GLN A 538 19.91 15.83 -18.14
N GLY A 539 18.83 15.05 -18.11
CA GLY A 539 18.04 14.69 -19.31
C GLY A 539 18.71 13.87 -20.42
N LEU A 540 19.99 13.50 -20.28
CA LEU A 540 20.72 12.69 -21.25
C LEU A 540 20.28 11.22 -21.17
N LYS A 541 20.38 10.51 -22.30
CA LYS A 541 20.29 9.05 -22.29
C LYS A 541 21.42 8.50 -21.42
N ARG A 542 21.10 7.56 -20.52
CA ARG A 542 22.03 7.01 -19.50
C ARG A 542 23.39 6.55 -20.05
N ALA A 543 23.42 5.96 -21.24
CA ALA A 543 24.67 5.52 -21.88
C ALA A 543 25.56 6.71 -22.30
N ILE A 544 24.96 7.78 -22.84
CA ILE A 544 25.66 9.01 -23.23
C ILE A 544 26.16 9.74 -22.00
N GLU A 545 25.33 9.85 -20.96
CA GLU A 545 25.71 10.47 -19.68
C GLU A 545 26.93 9.77 -19.07
N ARG A 546 26.89 8.44 -18.93
CA ARG A 546 28.03 7.67 -18.40
C ARG A 546 29.30 7.86 -19.21
N ALA A 547 29.18 7.91 -20.54
CA ALA A 547 30.31 8.14 -21.43
C ALA A 547 30.87 9.57 -21.30
N ALA A 548 29.98 10.57 -21.28
CA ALA A 548 30.36 11.97 -21.16
C ALA A 548 31.10 12.28 -19.86
N PHE A 549 30.71 11.65 -18.74
CA PHE A 549 31.30 11.90 -17.42
C PHE A 549 32.41 10.92 -17.02
N SER A 550 32.77 9.95 -17.87
CA SER A 550 33.88 9.01 -17.62
C SER A 550 35.22 9.47 -18.18
N VAL A 551 35.21 10.40 -19.15
CA VAL A 551 36.45 10.93 -19.75
C VAL A 551 37.06 12.07 -18.91
N PRO A 552 38.38 12.27 -18.94
CA PRO A 552 39.02 13.39 -18.22
C PRO A 552 38.66 14.75 -18.83
N ALA A 553 38.88 15.82 -18.07
CA ALA A 553 38.76 17.17 -18.61
C ALA A 553 39.76 17.39 -19.78
N PRO A 554 39.33 17.97 -20.90
CA PRO A 554 40.21 18.21 -22.03
C PRO A 554 41.20 19.34 -21.75
N LYS A 555 42.34 19.33 -22.46
CA LYS A 555 43.25 20.47 -22.53
C LYS A 555 42.63 21.59 -23.41
N PRO A 556 43.07 22.86 -23.30
CA PRO A 556 42.59 23.94 -24.17
C PRO A 556 42.71 23.57 -25.66
N GLY A 557 41.62 23.75 -26.42
CA GLY A 557 41.55 23.41 -27.86
C GLY A 557 41.41 21.93 -28.19
N MET A 558 41.48 21.03 -27.19
CA MET A 558 41.31 19.59 -27.35
C MET A 558 39.90 19.17 -26.93
N TRP A 559 39.41 18.04 -27.43
CA TRP A 559 38.18 17.41 -26.93
C TRP A 559 38.51 16.03 -26.36
N SER A 560 37.92 15.68 -25.22
CA SER A 560 37.99 14.34 -24.65
C SER A 560 36.85 13.51 -25.23
N VAL A 561 37.17 12.46 -25.98
CA VAL A 561 36.17 11.71 -26.77
C VAL A 561 36.11 10.24 -26.35
N THR A 562 34.90 9.70 -26.31
CA THR A 562 34.62 8.28 -26.13
C THR A 562 33.38 7.87 -26.94
N THR A 563 32.86 6.66 -26.73
CA THR A 563 31.64 6.19 -27.39
C THR A 563 30.58 5.72 -26.40
N ALA A 564 29.32 5.84 -26.78
CA ALA A 564 28.17 5.31 -26.07
C ALA A 564 27.37 4.41 -27.01
N ASN A 565 27.01 3.21 -26.52
CA ASN A 565 26.22 2.26 -27.28
C ASN A 565 24.72 2.53 -27.06
N LEU A 566 24.00 2.75 -28.15
CA LEU A 566 22.53 2.76 -28.20
C LEU A 566 22.04 1.60 -29.09
N PRO A 567 20.73 1.25 -29.07
CA PRO A 567 20.23 0.08 -29.78
C PRO A 567 20.59 0.03 -31.27
N ASN A 568 20.42 1.15 -32.00
CA ASN A 568 20.59 1.21 -33.46
C ASN A 568 21.74 2.14 -33.91
N GLU A 569 22.49 2.70 -32.97
CA GLU A 569 23.54 3.67 -33.26
C GLU A 569 24.68 3.58 -32.25
N LEU A 570 25.90 3.86 -32.74
CA LEU A 570 27.06 4.16 -31.92
C LEU A 570 27.20 5.68 -31.86
N VAL A 571 27.10 6.25 -30.66
CA VAL A 571 27.25 7.70 -30.48
C VAL A 571 28.69 8.00 -30.08
N VAL A 572 29.36 8.86 -30.84
CA VAL A 572 30.62 9.46 -30.43
C VAL A 572 30.30 10.62 -29.49
N VAL A 573 30.80 10.53 -28.26
CA VAL A 573 30.55 11.51 -27.21
C VAL A 573 31.83 12.30 -26.98
N ALA A 574 31.82 13.57 -27.34
CA ALA A 574 32.95 14.47 -27.17
C ALA A 574 32.65 15.52 -26.10
N VAL A 575 33.59 15.70 -25.18
CA VAL A 575 33.57 16.74 -24.14
C VAL A 575 34.56 17.82 -24.54
N SER A 576 34.06 19.02 -24.84
CA SER A 576 34.90 20.16 -25.24
C SER A 576 35.31 21.05 -24.06
N ASN A 577 34.53 21.03 -22.99
CA ASN A 577 34.81 21.80 -21.78
C ASN A 577 34.25 21.11 -20.53
N VAL A 578 34.97 21.22 -19.42
CA VAL A 578 34.52 20.82 -18.08
C VAL A 578 34.60 22.04 -17.16
N ASN A 579 33.45 22.54 -16.73
CA ASN A 579 33.36 23.61 -15.74
C ASN A 579 33.15 23.00 -14.35
N SER A 580 34.24 22.84 -13.60
CA SER A 580 34.25 22.40 -12.21
C SER A 580 34.07 23.54 -11.21
N ALA A 581 34.10 24.80 -11.64
CA ALA A 581 33.91 25.98 -10.80
C ALA A 581 32.41 26.35 -10.63
N ALA A 582 31.50 25.62 -11.28
CA ALA A 582 30.06 25.84 -11.17
C ALA A 582 29.55 25.78 -9.72
N VAL A 583 30.25 25.07 -8.83
CA VAL A 583 29.96 25.06 -7.39
C VAL A 583 30.04 26.45 -6.75
N ASN A 584 30.91 27.33 -7.26
CA ASN A 584 31.11 28.67 -6.69
C ASN A 584 29.90 29.57 -6.93
N ALA A 585 29.06 29.23 -7.91
CA ALA A 585 27.80 29.89 -8.19
C ALA A 585 26.60 29.24 -7.46
N MET A 586 26.84 28.21 -6.62
CA MET A 586 25.79 27.57 -5.85
C MET A 586 25.26 28.52 -4.76
N PRO A 587 23.94 28.78 -4.73
CA PRO A 587 23.31 29.55 -3.65
C PRO A 587 23.58 28.96 -2.26
N ALA A 588 23.73 29.82 -1.25
CA ALA A 588 24.09 29.41 0.11
C ALA A 588 23.04 28.47 0.73
N ASP A 589 21.77 28.66 0.42
CA ASP A 589 20.66 27.79 0.82
C ASP A 589 20.78 26.37 0.23
N GLN A 590 21.20 26.24 -1.03
CA GLN A 590 21.45 24.93 -1.64
C GLN A 590 22.61 24.20 -0.98
N LEU A 591 23.67 24.93 -0.63
CA LEU A 591 24.82 24.34 0.08
C LEU A 591 24.43 23.89 1.49
N GLN A 592 23.58 24.65 2.20
CA GLN A 592 23.06 24.24 3.51
C GLN A 592 22.15 23.00 3.39
N GLN A 593 21.30 22.94 2.37
CA GLN A 593 20.47 21.75 2.11
C GLN A 593 21.34 20.53 1.81
N LEU A 594 22.36 20.66 0.97
CA LEU A 594 23.29 19.58 0.68
C LEU A 594 24.04 19.12 1.95
N LYS A 595 24.48 20.06 2.78
CA LYS A 595 25.10 19.76 4.07
C LYS A 595 24.15 18.97 4.97
N GLN A 596 22.88 19.37 5.05
CA GLN A 596 21.88 18.68 5.85
C GLN A 596 21.61 17.26 5.34
N LEU A 597 21.46 17.09 4.02
CA LEU A 597 21.27 15.77 3.40
C LEU A 597 22.47 14.87 3.61
N TYR A 598 23.69 15.39 3.43
CA TYR A 598 24.91 14.64 3.67
C TYR A 598 25.05 14.28 5.16
N ARG A 599 24.70 15.18 6.07
CA ARG A 599 24.68 14.90 7.51
C ARG A 599 23.72 13.78 7.86
N GLN A 600 22.50 13.83 7.34
CA GLN A 600 21.49 12.79 7.56
C GLN A 600 21.96 11.44 7.01
N SER A 601 22.50 11.40 5.79
CA SER A 601 23.05 10.18 5.19
C SER A 601 24.21 9.61 6.01
N ARG A 602 25.14 10.46 6.45
CA ARG A 602 26.26 10.04 7.30
C ARG A 602 25.79 9.55 8.66
N GLY A 603 24.80 10.21 9.27
CA GLY A 603 24.22 9.80 10.54
C GLY A 603 23.52 8.48 10.47
N GLN A 604 22.82 8.22 9.37
CA GLN A 604 22.26 6.90 9.13
C GLN A 604 23.33 5.83 9.02
N GLN A 605 24.40 6.07 8.25
CA GLN A 605 25.50 5.11 8.13
C GLN A 605 26.12 4.81 9.50
N ILE A 606 26.37 5.83 10.33
CA ILE A 606 26.92 5.65 11.67
C ILE A 606 25.95 4.87 12.57
N LEU A 607 24.65 5.11 12.47
CA LEU A 607 23.64 4.34 13.21
C LEU A 607 23.63 2.86 12.79
N GLU A 608 23.76 2.58 11.49
CA GLU A 608 23.86 1.22 10.95
C GLU A 608 25.14 0.54 11.46
N ASP A 609 26.29 1.19 11.35
CA ASP A 609 27.58 0.70 11.88
C ASP A 609 27.50 0.45 13.39
N TYR A 610 26.82 1.33 14.13
CA TYR A 610 26.62 1.18 15.56
C TYR A 610 25.69 0.02 15.91
N SER A 611 24.62 -0.18 15.15
CA SER A 611 23.73 -1.34 15.30
C SER A 611 24.47 -2.64 15.05
N GLU A 612 25.30 -2.72 14.00
CA GLU A 612 26.15 -3.89 13.72
C GLU A 612 27.17 -4.12 14.83
N TYR A 613 27.78 -3.06 15.36
CA TYR A 613 28.64 -3.14 16.54
C TYR A 613 27.88 -3.75 17.73
N LEU A 614 26.67 -3.29 18.04
CA LEU A 614 25.84 -3.84 19.13
C LEU A 614 25.51 -5.32 18.89
N LYS A 615 25.14 -5.69 17.66
CA LYS A 615 24.85 -7.09 17.29
C LYS A 615 26.05 -8.00 17.53
N SER A 616 27.24 -7.55 17.15
CA SER A 616 28.48 -8.33 17.33
C SER A 616 28.85 -8.57 18.81
N HIS A 617 28.32 -7.78 19.74
CA HIS A 617 28.55 -7.91 21.18
C HIS A 617 27.34 -8.51 21.93
N ALA A 618 26.25 -8.81 21.23
CA ALA A 618 25.02 -9.30 21.82
C ALA A 618 24.95 -10.83 21.86
N LYS A 619 24.28 -11.37 22.88
CA LYS A 619 23.89 -12.78 22.93
C LYS A 619 22.56 -12.95 22.20
N ILE A 620 22.63 -13.30 20.92
CA ILE A 620 21.48 -13.52 20.06
C ILE A 620 21.25 -15.03 19.92
N LYS A 621 20.12 -15.54 20.42
CA LYS A 621 19.73 -16.97 20.37
C LYS A 621 18.52 -17.17 19.50
#